data_AF-A0A645I4C9-F1
#
_entry.id   AF-A0A645I4C9-F1
#
_cell.length_a   1.000
_cell.length_b   1.000
_cell.length_c   1.000
_cell.angle_alpha   90.00
_cell.angle_beta   90.00
_cell.angle_gamma   90.00
#
_symmetry.space_group_name_H-M   'P 1'
#
loop_
_entity.id
_entity.type
_entity.pdbx_description
1 polymer ?
#
loop_
_entity_poly.entity_id
_entity_poly.type
_entity_poly.pdbx_seq_one_letter_code
_entity_poly.pdbx_strand_id
1 'polypeptide(L)'
;MQPKATYYDLVLSSTSAVPITMIAKDYGLSAVRLNHILHDLGVQYRMDGTWVLYQCYADKGYTKTVTHPISEEKSVMHTYWTQKGRLFLYDLLKSERGLLPLIERSDSETDPAKYFIPADGPGGIKADASVTV
;
A
#
# COMPACT_ATOMS: atom_id res chain seq x y z
N MET A 1 6.45 21.79 17.92
CA MET A 1 6.07 20.95 16.76
C MET A 1 6.59 19.56 17.04
N GLN A 2 5.71 18.58 17.23
CA GLN A 2 6.17 17.19 17.33
C GLN A 2 6.56 16.74 15.93
N PRO A 3 7.76 16.15 15.70
CA PRO A 3 8.05 15.54 14.42
C PRO A 3 7.04 14.42 14.22
N LYS A 4 6.20 14.52 13.18
CA LYS A 4 5.33 13.43 12.78
C LYS A 4 6.27 12.34 12.27
N ALA A 5 6.49 11.31 13.08
CA ALA A 5 7.29 10.15 12.67
C ALA A 5 6.75 9.65 11.33
N THR A 6 7.60 9.60 10.33
CA THR A 6 7.27 9.07 9.02
C THR A 6 7.28 7.54 9.06
N TYR A 7 6.66 6.88 8.08
CA TYR A 7 6.76 5.43 7.99
C TYR A 7 8.22 4.96 7.92
N TYR A 8 9.10 5.75 7.30
CA TYR A 8 10.55 5.52 7.28
C TYR A 8 11.13 5.45 8.69
N ASP A 9 10.81 6.40 9.56
CA ASP A 9 11.35 6.42 10.94
C ASP A 9 10.90 5.19 11.75
N LEU A 10 9.67 4.74 11.52
CA LEU A 10 9.13 3.51 12.13
C LEU A 10 9.81 2.24 11.59
N VAL A 11 10.10 2.20 10.29
CA VAL A 11 10.82 1.06 9.70
C VAL A 11 12.26 1.02 10.21
N LEU A 12 12.94 2.17 10.25
CA LEU A 12 14.33 2.31 10.67
C LEU A 12 14.55 2.08 12.17
N SER A 13 13.54 2.31 13.00
CA SER A 13 13.62 2.05 14.45
C SER A 13 13.47 0.57 14.83
N SER A 14 13.05 -0.31 13.90
CA SER A 14 12.87 -1.75 14.16
C SER A 14 13.97 -2.57 13.50
N THR A 15 14.64 -3.44 14.25
CA THR A 15 15.71 -4.29 13.71
C THR A 15 15.21 -5.62 13.14
N SER A 16 13.96 -5.98 13.38
CA SER A 16 13.41 -7.30 13.08
C SER A 16 12.82 -7.39 11.67
N ALA A 17 12.99 -8.55 11.03
CA ALA A 17 12.23 -8.87 9.82
C ALA A 17 10.77 -9.19 10.21
N VAL A 18 9.81 -8.78 9.39
CA VAL A 18 8.38 -8.88 9.71
C VAL A 18 7.63 -9.66 8.64
N PRO A 19 6.58 -10.43 9.00
CA PRO A 19 5.78 -11.13 8.01
C PRO A 19 4.94 -10.13 7.20
N ILE A 20 4.58 -10.50 5.97
CA ILE A 20 3.78 -9.65 5.07
C ILE A 20 2.44 -9.22 5.70
N THR A 21 1.89 -10.02 6.61
CA THR A 21 0.65 -9.70 7.35
C THR A 21 0.78 -8.43 8.17
N MET A 22 1.93 -8.19 8.82
CA MET A 22 2.14 -6.96 9.60
C MET A 22 2.23 -5.75 8.68
N ILE A 23 2.97 -5.88 7.58
CA ILE A 23 3.07 -4.82 6.56
C ILE A 23 1.69 -4.52 5.97
N ALA A 24 0.90 -5.53 5.62
CA ALA A 24 -0.44 -5.32 5.08
C ALA A 24 -1.33 -4.49 6.01
N LYS A 25 -1.23 -4.69 7.32
CA LYS A 25 -1.96 -3.89 8.31
C LYS A 25 -1.53 -2.42 8.32
N ASP A 26 -0.25 -2.14 8.11
CA ASP A 26 0.24 -0.76 7.96
C ASP A 26 -0.45 -0.03 6.79
N TYR A 27 -0.95 -0.75 5.78
CA TYR A 27 -1.63 -0.19 4.60
C TYR A 27 -3.16 -0.34 4.63
N GLY A 28 -3.72 -0.90 5.70
CA GLY A 28 -5.16 -1.21 5.79
C GLY A 28 -5.61 -2.36 4.88
N LEU A 29 -4.69 -3.25 4.53
CA LEU A 29 -4.92 -4.39 3.63
C LEU A 29 -4.87 -5.72 4.38
N SER A 30 -5.44 -6.77 3.77
CA SER A 30 -5.16 -8.15 4.17
C SER A 30 -3.85 -8.63 3.55
N ALA A 31 -3.19 -9.61 4.21
CA ALA A 31 -1.99 -10.26 3.66
C ALA A 31 -2.25 -10.82 2.26
N VAL A 32 -3.42 -11.43 2.05
CA VAL A 32 -3.86 -11.95 0.74
C VAL A 32 -3.87 -10.84 -0.30
N ARG A 33 -4.53 -9.71 0.00
CA ARG A 33 -4.64 -8.59 -0.94
C ARG A 33 -3.28 -7.99 -1.28
N LEU A 34 -2.43 -7.78 -0.27
CA LEU A 34 -1.09 -7.23 -0.50
C LEU A 34 -0.24 -8.20 -1.33
N ASN A 35 -0.28 -9.50 -1.05
CA ASN A 35 0.45 -10.50 -1.83
C ASN A 35 0.03 -10.51 -3.31
N HIS A 36 -1.26 -10.36 -3.60
CA HIS A 36 -1.75 -10.25 -4.98
C HIS A 36 -1.24 -8.98 -5.65
N ILE A 37 -1.27 -7.82 -4.97
CA ILE A 37 -0.71 -6.58 -5.52
C ILE A 37 0.77 -6.76 -5.87
N LEU A 38 1.56 -7.35 -4.97
CA LEU A 38 2.99 -7.58 -5.23
C LEU A 38 3.23 -8.61 -6.35
N HIS A 39 2.31 -9.56 -6.53
CA HIS A 39 2.34 -10.47 -7.66
C HIS A 39 2.08 -9.76 -8.99
N ASP A 40 1.02 -8.94 -9.04
CA ASP A 40 0.66 -8.15 -10.22
C ASP A 40 1.79 -7.17 -10.60
N LEU A 41 2.51 -6.64 -9.61
CA LEU A 41 3.67 -5.77 -9.79
C LEU A 41 4.97 -6.53 -10.11
N GLY A 42 4.91 -7.86 -10.27
CA GLY A 42 6.08 -8.66 -10.65
C GLY A 42 7.15 -8.77 -9.58
N VAL A 43 6.82 -8.60 -8.29
CA VAL A 43 7.78 -8.67 -7.17
C VAL A 43 7.95 -10.09 -6.64
N GLN A 44 6.83 -10.81 -6.52
CA GLN A 44 6.80 -12.14 -5.92
C GLN A 44 5.80 -13.07 -6.62
N TYR A 45 5.96 -14.36 -6.41
CA TYR A 45 5.04 -15.39 -6.87
C TYR A 45 4.81 -16.44 -5.78
N ARG A 46 3.77 -17.25 -5.95
CA ARG A 46 3.42 -18.30 -4.98
C ARG A 46 4.02 -19.64 -5.42
N MET A 47 4.81 -20.25 -4.54
CA MET A 47 5.41 -21.58 -4.72
C MET A 47 5.12 -22.42 -3.49
N ASP A 48 4.47 -23.57 -3.67
CA ASP A 48 4.15 -24.54 -2.61
C ASP A 48 3.56 -23.90 -1.34
N GLY A 49 2.58 -23.00 -1.51
CA GLY A 49 1.94 -22.32 -0.40
C GLY A 49 2.69 -21.10 0.17
N THR A 50 3.94 -20.88 -0.20
CA THR A 50 4.77 -19.75 0.27
C THR A 50 4.99 -18.70 -0.82
N TRP A 51 5.06 -17.44 -0.43
CA TRP A 51 5.37 -16.33 -1.33
C TRP A 51 6.87 -16.11 -1.40
N VAL A 52 7.44 -16.18 -2.59
CA VAL A 52 8.88 -16.05 -2.85
C VAL A 52 9.12 -14.95 -3.89
N LEU A 53 10.27 -14.27 -3.77
CA LEU A 53 10.62 -13.18 -4.70
C LEU A 53 10.98 -13.73 -6.08
N TYR A 54 10.70 -12.97 -7.14
CA TYR A 54 11.28 -13.24 -8.45
C TYR A 54 12.80 -13.06 -8.41
N GLN A 55 13.49 -13.74 -9.33
CA GLN A 55 14.96 -13.79 -9.38
C GLN A 55 15.62 -12.40 -9.40
N CYS A 56 15.00 -11.42 -10.08
CA CYS A 56 15.48 -10.03 -10.15
C CYS A 56 15.45 -9.27 -8.82
N TYR A 57 14.84 -9.83 -7.78
CA TYR A 57 14.76 -9.26 -6.43
C TYR A 57 15.40 -10.16 -5.35
N ALA A 58 15.72 -11.41 -5.67
CA ALA A 58 16.13 -12.42 -4.68
C ALA A 58 17.46 -12.09 -3.97
N ASP A 59 18.41 -11.48 -4.67
CA ASP A 59 19.74 -11.13 -4.17
C ASP A 59 19.82 -9.73 -3.51
N LYS A 60 18.72 -8.97 -3.51
CA LYS A 60 18.70 -7.59 -3.02
C LYS A 60 18.58 -7.46 -1.50
N GLY A 61 18.40 -8.57 -0.78
CA GLY A 61 18.27 -8.60 0.68
C GLY A 61 16.93 -8.04 1.19
N TYR A 62 15.89 -8.04 0.37
CA TYR A 62 14.55 -7.56 0.74
C TYR A 62 13.79 -8.53 1.64
N THR A 63 14.07 -9.82 1.54
CA THR A 63 13.44 -10.85 2.36
C THR A 63 14.47 -11.75 3.02
N LYS A 64 14.05 -12.41 4.09
CA LYS A 64 14.73 -13.55 4.71
C LYS A 64 13.73 -14.70 4.79
N THR A 65 14.20 -15.90 4.51
CA THR A 65 13.40 -17.10 4.70
C THR A 65 13.68 -17.66 6.08
N VAL A 66 12.62 -17.91 6.84
CA VAL A 66 12.70 -18.53 8.17
C VAL A 66 12.02 -19.88 8.09
N THR A 67 12.76 -20.92 8.48
CA THR A 67 12.27 -22.30 8.52
C THR A 67 11.75 -22.59 9.94
N HIS A 68 10.47 -22.92 10.04
CA HIS A 68 9.84 -23.30 11.29
C HIS A 68 9.64 -24.82 11.33
N PRO A 69 10.19 -25.52 12.34
CA PRO A 69 9.89 -26.93 12.53
C PRO A 69 8.44 -27.09 13.02
N ILE A 70 7.66 -27.90 12.32
CA ILE A 70 6.29 -28.27 12.70
C ILE A 70 6.27 -29.64 13.39
N SER A 71 7.14 -30.55 12.96
CA SER A 71 7.40 -31.84 13.61
C SER A 71 8.83 -32.30 13.32
N GLU A 72 9.27 -33.43 13.87
CA GLU A 72 10.59 -34.01 13.59
C GLU A 72 10.84 -34.27 12.08
N GLU A 73 9.77 -34.42 11.29
CA GLU A 73 9.83 -34.71 9.84
C GLU A 73 9.31 -33.58 8.95
N LYS A 74 8.68 -32.53 9.51
CA LYS A 74 8.07 -31.46 8.72
C LYS A 74 8.55 -30.09 9.16
N SER A 75 8.98 -29.30 8.17
CA SER A 75 9.27 -27.89 8.36
C SER A 75 8.51 -27.06 7.34
N VAL A 76 8.09 -25.86 7.74
CA VAL A 76 7.44 -24.89 6.86
C VAL A 76 8.31 -23.65 6.77
N MET A 77 8.50 -23.18 5.54
CA MET A 77 9.29 -21.99 5.25
C MET A 77 8.36 -20.79 5.11
N HIS A 78 8.69 -19.72 5.82
CA HIS A 78 7.96 -18.46 5.75
C HIS A 78 8.89 -17.33 5.33
N THR A 79 8.37 -16.43 4.50
CA THR A 79 9.08 -15.26 4.00
C THR A 79 8.83 -14.07 4.90
N TYR A 80 9.90 -13.53 5.47
CA TYR A 80 9.89 -12.32 6.29
C TYR A 80 10.58 -11.19 5.52
N TRP A 81 10.02 -9.98 5.62
CA TRP A 81 10.51 -8.79 4.96
C TRP A 81 11.46 -8.03 5.87
N THR A 82 12.65 -7.73 5.36
CA THR A 82 13.66 -6.93 6.08
C THR A 82 13.26 -5.46 6.11
N GLN A 83 13.95 -4.64 6.91
CA GLN A 83 13.80 -3.17 6.84
C GLN A 83 13.99 -2.66 5.42
N LYS A 84 15.06 -3.09 4.74
CA LYS A 84 15.34 -2.75 3.34
C LYS A 84 14.20 -3.16 2.41
N GLY A 85 13.61 -4.33 2.65
CA GLY A 85 12.42 -4.79 1.92
C GLY A 85 11.19 -3.91 2.17
N ARG A 86 10.95 -3.49 3.41
CA ARG A 86 9.83 -2.58 3.74
C ARG A 86 9.98 -1.22 3.08
N LEU A 87 11.19 -0.67 3.03
CA LEU A 87 11.46 0.59 2.31
C LEU A 87 11.22 0.42 0.80
N PHE A 88 11.71 -0.67 0.21
CA PHE A 88 11.41 -1.00 -1.18
C PHE A 88 9.90 -1.11 -1.45
N LEU A 89 9.16 -1.78 -0.58
CA LEU A 89 7.70 -1.89 -0.73
C LEU A 89 7.01 -0.54 -0.59
N TYR A 90 7.46 0.33 0.31
CA TYR A 90 6.93 1.69 0.43
C TYR A 90 7.08 2.45 -0.88
N ASP A 91 8.30 2.50 -1.43
CA ASP A 91 8.59 3.22 -2.67
C ASP A 91 7.77 2.69 -3.83
N LEU A 92 7.73 1.36 -3.99
CA LEU A 92 6.97 0.69 -5.05
C LEU A 92 5.47 0.91 -4.94
N LEU A 93 4.88 0.74 -3.76
CA LEU A 93 3.43 0.88 -3.57
C LEU A 93 2.99 2.34 -3.76
N LYS A 94 3.82 3.28 -3.34
CA LYS A 94 3.62 4.70 -3.56
C LYS A 94 3.71 5.06 -5.05
N SER A 95 4.73 4.58 -5.77
CA SER A 95 4.93 4.91 -7.19
C SER A 95 3.89 4.24 -8.10
N GLU A 96 3.66 2.94 -7.93
CA GLU A 96 2.87 2.14 -8.88
C GLU A 96 1.37 2.16 -8.58
N ARG A 97 0.98 2.37 -7.31
CA ARG A 97 -0.42 2.25 -6.88
C ARG A 97 -0.93 3.48 -6.12
N GLY A 98 -0.08 4.47 -5.83
CA GLY A 98 -0.45 5.61 -4.97
C GLY A 98 -0.83 5.19 -3.55
N LEU A 99 -0.40 4.02 -3.10
CA LEU A 99 -0.75 3.47 -1.80
C LEU A 99 0.27 3.89 -0.75
N LEU A 100 -0.15 4.76 0.17
CA LEU A 100 0.64 5.15 1.34
C LEU A 100 0.30 4.30 2.56
N PRO A 101 1.16 4.18 3.58
CA PRO A 101 0.80 3.63 4.88
C PRO A 101 -0.28 4.46 5.57
N LEU A 102 -1.15 3.83 6.38
CA LEU A 102 -2.26 4.47 7.10
C LEU A 102 -1.81 5.66 7.96
N ILE A 103 -0.64 5.56 8.60
CA ILE A 103 -0.09 6.65 9.42
C ILE A 103 0.19 7.94 8.61
N GLU A 104 0.39 7.81 7.31
CA GLU A 104 0.60 8.93 6.38
C GLU A 104 -0.69 9.38 5.67
N ARG A 105 -1.76 8.56 5.68
CA ARG A 105 -3.02 8.89 5.01
C ARG A 105 -3.88 9.91 5.78
N SER A 106 -3.64 10.10 7.08
CA SER A 106 -4.49 10.86 8.00
C SER A 106 -4.65 12.36 7.72
N ASP A 107 -3.91 12.94 6.77
CA ASP A 107 -3.94 14.39 6.51
C ASP A 107 -4.65 14.78 5.19
N SER A 108 -5.21 13.81 4.44
CA SER A 108 -5.70 14.08 3.07
C SER A 108 -7.22 13.96 2.85
N GLU A 109 -8.02 13.71 3.90
CA GLU A 109 -9.45 13.39 3.76
C GLU A 109 -10.42 14.37 4.46
N THR A 110 -10.03 15.63 4.63
CA THR A 110 -10.98 16.70 4.98
C THR A 110 -10.75 17.95 4.13
N ASP A 111 -10.80 17.81 2.80
CA ASP A 111 -11.07 18.97 1.95
C ASP A 111 -12.58 19.07 1.68
N PRO A 112 -13.32 19.91 2.43
CA PRO A 112 -14.76 20.11 2.21
C PRO A 112 -15.07 20.71 0.83
N ALA A 113 -14.08 21.22 0.08
CA ALA A 113 -14.30 21.77 -1.25
C ALA A 113 -14.52 20.70 -2.33
N LYS A 114 -14.14 19.44 -2.08
CA LYS A 114 -14.29 18.36 -3.07
C LYS A 114 -15.74 17.90 -3.30
N TYR A 115 -16.64 18.24 -2.38
CA TYR A 115 -18.08 17.94 -2.46
C TYR A 115 -18.96 19.20 -2.50
N PHE A 116 -18.39 20.40 -2.69
CA PHE A 116 -19.19 21.60 -2.91
C PHE A 116 -19.82 21.52 -4.32
N ILE A 117 -21.06 21.04 -4.38
CA ILE A 117 -21.91 21.13 -5.57
C ILE A 117 -22.43 22.59 -5.60
N PRO A 118 -22.07 23.41 -6.60
CA PRO A 118 -22.64 24.75 -6.72
C PRO A 118 -24.15 24.64 -6.97
N ALA A 119 -24.95 25.40 -6.22
CA ALA A 119 -26.42 25.33 -6.26
C ALA A 119 -27.06 26.01 -7.49
N ASP A 120 -26.31 26.34 -8.54
CA ASP A 120 -26.84 26.99 -9.74
C ASP A 120 -26.61 26.11 -10.98
N GLY A 121 -27.64 25.35 -11.34
CA GLY A 121 -27.78 24.77 -12.68
C GLY A 121 -28.22 25.84 -13.70
N PRO A 122 -27.87 25.73 -14.99
CA PRO A 122 -28.23 26.73 -15.98
C PRO A 122 -29.70 26.56 -16.37
N GLY A 123 -30.57 27.40 -15.80
CA GLY A 123 -32.00 27.46 -16.09
C GLY A 123 -32.47 28.89 -16.35
N GLY A 124 -31.70 29.65 -17.15
CA GLY A 124 -32.08 31.00 -17.57
C GLY A 124 -33.19 30.95 -18.63
N ILE A 125 -34.42 31.21 -18.20
CA ILE A 125 -35.54 31.59 -19.08
C ILE A 125 -35.21 32.94 -19.71
N LYS A 126 -34.97 32.99 -21.02
CA LYS A 126 -35.06 34.22 -21.81
C LYS A 126 -36.43 34.26 -22.48
N ALA A 127 -37.32 35.11 -21.99
CA ALA A 127 -38.47 35.57 -22.74
C ALA A 127 -38.00 36.75 -23.62
N ASP A 128 -37.98 36.52 -24.93
CA ASP A 128 -37.83 37.57 -25.95
C ASP A 128 -39.16 38.31 -26.09
N ALA A 129 -39.10 39.62 -25.93
CA ALA A 129 -40.17 40.54 -26.31
C ALA A 129 -39.66 41.37 -27.49
N SER A 130 -40.19 41.13 -28.69
CA SER A 130 -40.76 42.13 -29.60
C SER A 130 -40.98 41.56 -31.00
N VAL A 131 -42.24 41.49 -31.44
CA VAL A 131 -42.60 41.87 -32.82
C VAL A 131 -43.91 42.66 -32.74
N THR A 132 -43.78 43.96 -32.96
CA THR A 132 -44.86 44.86 -33.40
C THR A 132 -44.69 45.03 -34.91
N VAL A 133 -45.69 44.62 -35.69
CA VAL A 133 -46.42 45.44 -36.69
C VAL A 133 -47.81 44.82 -36.83
#